data_AF-A0AAV8Q8Y5-F1
#
_entry.id   AF-A0AAV8Q8Y5-F1
#
_cell.length_a   1.000
_cell.length_b   1.000
_cell.length_c   1.000
_cell.angle_alpha   90.00
_cell.angle_beta   90.00
_cell.angle_gamma   90.00
#
_symmetry.space_group_name_H-M   'P 1'
#
loop_
_entity.id
_entity.type
_entity.pdbx_description
1 polymer ?
#
loop_
_entity_poly.entity_id
_entity_poly.type
_entity_poly.pdbx_seq_one_letter_code
_entity_poly.pdbx_strand_id
1 'polypeptide(L)'
;MHGTVGVRLYMNRSDKGVRRFTKRFTERFAQVNPSVNKSVQPHVFDFWAYDTAWAVAMAVERAAVAMMPRISGSSSRSSASTDLTKLDVAIDGPRLLKAIHDTRFRGLCGEFLLVDGQLPVSAFEIVNVSWCGCLSTGTTPVSSAARCTDNWASSSASFAARWSHHQKGS
;
A
#
# COMPACT_ATOMS: atom_id res chain seq x y z
N MET A 1 -18.01 26.25 -12.62
CA MET A 1 -16.96 25.46 -11.92
C MET A 1 -16.84 24.13 -12.64
N HIS A 2 -15.69 23.80 -13.25
CA HIS A 2 -15.53 22.57 -14.07
C HIS A 2 -14.27 21.79 -13.68
N GLY A 3 -14.18 21.37 -12.42
CA GLY A 3 -13.07 20.54 -11.93
C GLY A 3 -13.56 19.50 -10.92
N THR A 4 -12.94 18.32 -10.93
CA THR A 4 -13.23 17.23 -9.99
C THR A 4 -12.06 17.06 -9.03
N VAL A 5 -12.36 16.88 -7.75
CA VAL A 5 -11.37 16.55 -6.71
C VAL A 5 -11.50 15.08 -6.38
N GLY A 6 -10.39 14.35 -6.44
CA GLY A 6 -10.27 12.96 -6.03
C GLY A 6 -9.29 12.79 -4.88
N VAL A 7 -9.35 11.63 -4.24
CA VAL A 7 -8.41 11.22 -3.19
C VAL A 7 -7.82 9.87 -3.58
N ARG A 8 -6.51 9.69 -3.40
CA ARG A 8 -5.85 8.40 -3.56
C ARG A 8 -4.92 8.11 -2.39
N LEU A 9 -4.61 6.85 -2.16
CA LEU A 9 -3.61 6.43 -1.19
C LEU A 9 -2.25 7.02 -1.56
N TYR A 10 -1.58 7.65 -0.59
CA TYR A 10 -0.24 8.17 -0.80
C TYR A 10 0.77 7.03 -0.84
N MET A 11 1.70 7.08 -1.81
CA MET A 11 2.78 6.12 -1.91
C MET A 11 4.08 6.83 -2.31
N ASN A 12 5.14 6.65 -1.52
CA ASN A 12 6.44 7.22 -1.83
C ASN A 12 7.11 6.42 -2.96
N ARG A 13 6.84 6.81 -4.21
CA ARG A 13 7.42 6.16 -5.41
C ARG A 13 8.93 6.31 -5.54
N SER A 14 9.53 7.25 -4.82
CA SER A 14 10.99 7.45 -4.78
C SER A 14 11.69 6.46 -3.86
N ASP A 15 10.95 5.71 -3.03
CA ASP A 15 11.49 4.69 -2.16
C ASP A 15 12.25 3.60 -2.95
N LYS A 16 13.40 3.18 -2.44
CA LYS A 16 14.27 2.20 -3.12
C LYS A 16 13.61 0.83 -3.25
N GLY A 17 12.85 0.40 -2.25
CA GLY A 17 12.09 -0.85 -2.25
C GLY A 17 11.00 -0.82 -3.31
N VAL A 18 10.24 0.28 -3.36
CA VAL A 18 9.19 0.51 -4.37
C VAL A 18 9.76 0.44 -5.78
N ARG A 19 10.86 1.16 -6.06
CA ARG A 19 11.52 1.13 -7.37
C ARG A 19 12.01 -0.28 -7.76
N ARG A 20 12.55 -1.03 -6.80
CA ARG A 20 13.03 -2.40 -7.02
C ARG A 20 11.86 -3.33 -7.34
N PHE A 21 10.76 -3.23 -6.59
CA PHE A 21 9.54 -3.98 -6.85
C PHE A 21 8.98 -3.64 -8.24
N THR A 22 8.81 -2.36 -8.56
CA THR A 22 8.32 -1.90 -9.86
C THR A 22 9.12 -2.49 -11.01
N LYS A 23 10.46 -2.45 -10.93
CA LYS A 23 11.33 -3.03 -11.96
C LYS A 23 11.04 -4.53 -12.15
N ARG A 24 11.05 -5.31 -11.07
CA ARG A 24 10.81 -6.76 -11.13
C ARG A 24 9.39 -7.08 -11.60
N PHE A 25 8.40 -6.31 -11.17
CA PHE A 25 7.01 -6.47 -11.55
C PHE A 25 6.86 -6.23 -13.06
N THR A 26 7.37 -5.13 -13.60
CA THR A 26 7.26 -4.82 -15.03
C THR A 26 7.99 -5.86 -15.89
N GLU A 27 9.19 -6.30 -15.48
CA GLU A 27 9.93 -7.37 -16.17
C GLU A 27 9.12 -8.68 -16.21
N ARG A 28 8.54 -9.08 -15.07
CA ARG A 28 7.75 -10.33 -14.99
C ARG A 28 6.43 -10.21 -15.75
N PHE A 29 5.78 -9.05 -15.69
CA PHE A 29 4.54 -8.79 -16.41
C PHE A 29 4.73 -8.91 -17.92
N ALA A 30 5.82 -8.36 -18.46
CA ALA A 30 6.15 -8.46 -19.88
C ALA A 30 6.44 -9.91 -20.33
N GLN A 31 7.08 -10.72 -19.47
CA GLN A 31 7.31 -12.14 -19.75
C GLN A 31 6.01 -12.94 -19.86
N VAL A 32 5.05 -12.68 -18.97
CA VAL A 32 3.77 -13.40 -18.92
C VAL A 32 2.78 -12.86 -19.96
N ASN A 33 2.90 -11.59 -20.34
CA ASN A 33 2.00 -10.92 -21.29
C ASN A 33 2.78 -10.31 -22.47
N PRO A 34 3.39 -11.13 -23.34
CA PRO A 34 4.25 -10.64 -24.41
C PRO A 34 3.52 -9.82 -25.49
N SER A 35 2.18 -9.92 -25.56
CA SER A 35 1.35 -9.12 -26.48
C SER A 35 1.10 -7.68 -26.02
N VAL A 36 1.45 -7.33 -24.77
CA VAL A 36 1.22 -6.00 -24.21
C VAL A 36 2.48 -5.14 -24.44
N ASN A 37 2.44 -4.31 -25.49
CA ASN A 37 3.55 -3.44 -25.89
C ASN A 37 3.77 -2.20 -25.00
N LYS A 38 3.17 -2.15 -23.80
CA LYS A 38 3.22 -0.98 -22.91
C LYS A 38 3.91 -1.35 -21.60
N SER A 39 4.76 -0.44 -21.11
CA SER A 39 5.31 -0.55 -19.77
C SER A 39 4.19 -0.43 -18.73
N VAL A 40 3.82 -1.56 -18.13
CA VAL A 40 2.83 -1.60 -17.05
C VAL A 40 3.52 -1.25 -15.73
N GLN A 41 3.04 -0.17 -15.13
CA GLN A 41 3.42 0.27 -13.79
C GLN A 41 2.47 -0.38 -12.78
N PRO A 42 2.98 -0.88 -11.63
CA PRO A 42 2.11 -1.39 -10.59
C PRO A 42 1.19 -0.30 -10.04
N HIS A 43 -0.06 -0.67 -9.77
CA HIS A 43 -1.02 0.14 -9.04
C HIS A 43 -0.74 0.09 -7.53
N VAL A 44 -1.33 1.01 -6.75
CA VAL A 44 -1.15 1.01 -5.28
C VAL A 44 -1.57 -0.31 -4.63
N PHE A 45 -2.58 -0.98 -5.19
CA PHE A 45 -3.07 -2.27 -4.72
C PHE A 45 -2.06 -3.41 -4.93
N ASP A 46 -1.20 -3.34 -5.95
CA ASP A 46 -0.18 -4.37 -6.18
C ASP A 46 0.87 -4.34 -5.07
N PHE A 47 1.22 -3.15 -4.58
CA PHE A 47 2.12 -3.01 -3.45
C PHE A 47 1.47 -3.47 -2.14
N TRP A 48 0.19 -3.19 -1.94
CA TRP A 48 -0.57 -3.67 -0.78
C TRP A 48 -0.68 -5.19 -0.77
N ALA A 49 -0.93 -5.80 -1.93
CA ALA A 49 -0.98 -7.26 -2.07
C ALA A 49 0.38 -7.88 -1.72
N TYR A 50 1.48 -7.27 -2.16
CA TYR A 50 2.83 -7.70 -1.80
C TYR A 50 3.06 -7.68 -0.28
N ASP A 51 2.78 -6.53 0.37
CA ASP A 51 2.95 -6.41 1.82
C ASP A 51 2.03 -7.38 2.57
N THR A 52 0.79 -7.58 2.10
CA THR A 52 -0.16 -8.52 2.73
C THR A 52 0.32 -9.97 2.62
N ALA A 53 0.83 -10.39 1.45
CA ALA A 53 1.40 -11.72 1.27
C ALA A 53 2.62 -11.94 2.18
N TRP A 54 3.46 -10.91 2.33
CA TRP A 54 4.60 -10.93 3.25
C TRP A 54 4.15 -11.06 4.72
N ALA A 55 3.10 -10.33 5.11
CA ALA A 55 2.52 -10.40 6.43
C ALA A 55 2.01 -11.81 6.76
N VAL A 56 1.28 -12.43 5.84
CA VAL A 56 0.77 -13.79 6.00
C VAL A 56 1.92 -14.80 6.10
N ALA A 57 2.96 -14.66 5.28
CA ALA A 57 4.14 -15.53 5.36
C ALA A 57 4.81 -15.46 6.73
N MET A 58 5.02 -14.25 7.26
CA MET A 58 5.57 -14.05 8.61
C MET A 58 4.67 -14.63 9.71
N ALA A 59 3.36 -14.45 9.58
CA ALA A 59 2.40 -14.97 10.55
C ALA A 59 2.41 -16.51 10.59
N VAL A 60 2.44 -17.15 9.42
CA VAL A 60 2.55 -18.60 9.30
C VAL A 60 3.86 -19.10 9.91
N GLU A 61 4.98 -18.44 9.62
CA GLU A 61 6.29 -18.79 10.20
C GLU A 61 6.26 -18.75 11.74
N ARG A 62 5.70 -17.69 12.32
CA ARG A 62 5.54 -17.54 13.77
C ARG A 62 4.61 -18.59 14.37
N ALA A 63 3.48 -18.85 13.72
CA ALA A 63 2.50 -19.84 14.17
C ALA A 63 3.09 -21.27 14.11
N ALA A 64 3.86 -21.58 13.06
CA ALA A 64 4.49 -22.88 12.89
C ALA A 64 5.58 -23.15 13.93
N VAL A 65 6.43 -22.16 14.25
CA VAL A 65 7.47 -22.29 15.30
C VAL A 65 6.83 -22.57 16.67
N ALA A 66 5.74 -21.89 17.01
CA ALA A 66 5.01 -22.13 18.26
C ALA A 66 4.36 -23.53 18.32
N MET A 67 4.20 -24.20 17.17
CA MET A 67 3.54 -25.50 17.05
C MET A 67 4.50 -26.66 16.76
N MET A 68 5.82 -26.41 16.71
CA MET A 68 6.87 -27.41 16.43
C MET A 68 6.69 -28.74 17.22
N PRO A 69 6.28 -28.76 18.51
CA PRO A 69 6.06 -30.02 19.24
C PRO A 69 4.95 -30.92 18.64
N ARG A 70 3.99 -30.37 17.89
CA ARG A 70 2.92 -31.13 17.22
C ARG A 70 3.30 -31.59 15.81
N ILE A 71 4.15 -30.82 15.13
CA ILE A 71 4.65 -31.13 13.79
C ILE A 71 5.70 -32.27 13.85
N SER A 72 6.49 -32.33 14.92
CA SER A 72 7.55 -33.33 15.12
C SER A 72 7.06 -34.72 15.52
N GLY A 73 5.77 -34.91 15.84
CA GLY A 73 5.18 -36.23 16.12
C GLY A 73 4.93 -37.10 14.88
N SER A 74 5.03 -36.51 13.68
CA SER A 74 4.97 -37.24 12.41
C SER A 74 6.38 -37.61 11.96
N SER A 75 6.91 -38.70 12.51
CA SER A 75 8.18 -39.27 12.06
C SER A 75 8.01 -39.90 10.67
N SER A 76 8.15 -39.09 9.63
CA SER A 76 8.65 -39.56 8.34
C SER A 76 9.48 -38.47 7.68
N ARG A 77 10.80 -38.70 7.68
CA ARG A 77 11.80 -37.94 6.91
C ARG A 77 11.55 -38.21 5.43
N SER A 78 10.70 -37.42 4.80
CA SER A 78 10.60 -37.38 3.34
C SER A 78 10.61 -35.93 2.86
N SER A 79 11.74 -35.55 2.27
CA SER A 79 11.93 -34.59 1.18
C SER A 79 10.97 -33.40 1.11
N ALA A 80 11.49 -32.21 1.42
CA ALA A 80 11.10 -30.90 0.89
C ALA A 80 9.74 -30.82 0.16
N SER A 81 8.64 -30.96 0.89
CA SER A 81 7.30 -30.78 0.35
C SER A 81 6.62 -29.65 1.08
N THR A 82 6.24 -28.61 0.34
CA THR A 82 5.36 -27.49 0.72
C THR A 82 3.94 -28.02 0.91
N ASP A 83 3.77 -28.98 1.81
CA ASP A 83 2.51 -29.67 2.01
C ASP A 83 1.64 -28.89 2.98
N LEU A 84 0.82 -27.99 2.42
CA LEU A 84 -0.15 -27.17 3.16
C LEU A 84 -1.15 -28.03 3.95
N THR A 85 -1.33 -29.32 3.58
CA THR A 85 -2.23 -30.22 4.31
C THR A 85 -1.69 -30.63 5.68
N LYS A 86 -0.36 -30.73 5.83
CA LYS A 86 0.28 -30.94 7.15
C LYS A 86 0.24 -29.66 8.00
N LEU A 87 0.24 -28.50 7.34
CA LEU A 87 0.05 -27.21 7.99
C LEU A 87 -1.37 -27.08 8.55
N ASP A 88 -2.38 -27.55 7.82
CA ASP A 88 -3.80 -27.52 8.22
C ASP A 88 -4.07 -28.30 9.52
N VAL A 89 -3.48 -29.50 9.65
CA VAL A 89 -3.59 -30.32 10.88
C VAL A 89 -2.80 -29.70 12.06
N ALA A 90 -1.79 -28.87 11.77
CA ALA A 90 -0.93 -28.27 12.78
C ALA A 90 -1.31 -26.83 13.17
N ILE A 91 -1.95 -26.04 12.31
CA ILE A 91 -2.23 -24.63 12.58
C ILE A 91 -3.66 -24.44 13.09
N ASP A 92 -3.75 -24.06 14.36
CA ASP A 92 -5.00 -23.64 14.98
C ASP A 92 -5.45 -22.28 14.41
N GLY A 93 -6.64 -22.22 13.82
CA GLY A 93 -7.17 -21.04 13.12
C GLY A 93 -7.13 -19.75 13.95
N PRO A 94 -7.60 -19.74 15.22
CA PRO A 94 -7.45 -18.61 16.13
C PRO A 94 -6.01 -18.18 16.39
N ARG A 95 -5.04 -19.12 16.42
CA ARG A 95 -3.63 -18.78 16.59
C ARG A 95 -3.05 -18.15 15.33
N LEU A 96 -3.41 -18.64 14.16
CA LEU A 96 -3.02 -18.02 12.89
C LEU A 96 -3.59 -16.62 12.79
N LEU A 97 -4.88 -16.44 13.11
CA LEU A 97 -5.53 -15.13 13.11
C LEU A 97 -4.81 -14.17 14.08
N LYS A 98 -4.48 -14.64 15.29
CA LYS A 98 -3.69 -13.87 16.24
C LYS A 98 -2.31 -13.52 15.68
N ALA A 99 -1.61 -14.47 15.07
CA ALA A 99 -0.28 -14.23 14.48
C ALA A 99 -0.33 -13.22 13.33
N ILE A 100 -1.38 -13.24 12.50
CA ILE A 100 -1.62 -12.25 11.45
C ILE A 100 -1.86 -10.88 12.08
N HIS A 101 -2.72 -10.79 13.10
CA HIS A 101 -3.03 -9.54 13.79
C HIS A 101 -1.80 -8.93 14.48
N ASP A 102 -0.94 -9.77 15.06
CA ASP A 102 0.31 -9.38 15.74
C ASP A 102 1.48 -9.14 14.76
N THR A 103 1.25 -9.25 13.45
CA THR A 103 2.29 -9.03 12.45
C THR A 103 2.55 -7.54 12.25
N ARG A 104 3.82 -7.17 12.42
CA ARG A 104 4.31 -5.81 12.24
C ARG A 104 5.66 -5.81 11.53
N PHE A 105 5.76 -5.02 10.46
CA PHE A 105 7.01 -4.79 9.74
C PHE A 105 6.88 -3.54 8.87
N ARG A 106 8.01 -3.06 8.33
CA ARG A 106 8.02 -1.99 7.35
C ARG A 106 8.00 -2.57 5.93
N GLY A 107 6.85 -2.45 5.26
CA GLY A 107 6.63 -2.88 3.89
C GLY A 107 6.91 -1.79 2.85
N LEU A 108 6.54 -2.05 1.60
CA LEU A 108 6.63 -1.09 0.49
C LEU A 108 5.72 0.11 0.70
N CYS A 109 4.58 -0.09 1.36
CA CYS A 109 3.57 0.94 1.61
C CYS A 109 3.75 1.67 2.95
N GLY A 110 4.86 1.43 3.65
CA GLY A 110 5.13 1.98 4.98
C GLY A 110 5.00 0.92 6.07
N GLU A 111 4.63 1.34 7.28
CA GLU A 111 4.45 0.41 8.41
C GLU A 111 3.19 -0.43 8.17
N PHE A 112 3.37 -1.75 8.12
CA PHE A 112 2.29 -2.72 8.14
C PHE A 112 1.97 -3.06 9.59
N LEU A 113 0.73 -2.79 10.00
CA LEU A 113 0.18 -3.12 11.30
C LEU A 113 -1.33 -3.22 11.14
N LEU A 114 -1.96 -4.28 11.65
CA LEU A 114 -3.42 -4.35 11.67
C LEU A 114 -3.94 -3.78 12.99
N VAL A 115 -4.90 -2.86 12.90
CA VAL A 115 -5.66 -2.32 14.03
C VAL A 115 -7.10 -2.78 13.83
N ASP A 116 -7.62 -3.57 14.77
CA ASP A 116 -8.95 -4.19 14.67
C ASP A 116 -9.14 -4.97 13.36
N GLY A 117 -8.08 -5.63 12.90
CA GLY A 117 -8.07 -6.39 11.64
C GLY A 117 -8.00 -5.55 10.36
N GLN A 118 -7.85 -4.23 10.46
CA GLN A 118 -7.74 -3.32 9.31
C GLN A 118 -6.34 -2.72 9.21
N LEU A 119 -5.83 -2.55 7.99
CA LEU A 119 -4.59 -1.81 7.75
C LEU A 119 -4.90 -0.30 7.83
N PRO A 120 -4.41 0.43 8.85
CA PRO A 120 -4.65 1.85 8.96
C PRO A 120 -3.92 2.58 7.85
N VAL A 121 -4.67 3.35 7.06
CA VAL A 121 -4.09 4.19 6.02
C VAL A 121 -3.46 5.42 6.66
N SER A 122 -2.16 5.61 6.47
CA SER A 122 -1.41 6.69 7.12
C SER A 122 -1.48 8.04 6.38
N ALA A 123 -1.64 8.04 5.05
CA ALA A 123 -1.67 9.26 4.25
C ALA A 123 -2.47 9.11 2.95
N PHE A 124 -3.13 10.21 2.58
CA PHE A 124 -3.81 10.35 1.29
C PHE A 124 -3.20 11.50 0.50
N GLU A 125 -3.24 11.38 -0.82
CA GLU A 125 -2.93 12.43 -1.78
C GLU A 125 -4.25 12.98 -2.34
N ILE A 126 -4.44 14.29 -2.25
CA ILE A 126 -5.55 14.99 -2.88
C ILE A 126 -5.14 15.32 -4.29
N VAL A 127 -5.95 14.88 -5.26
CA VAL A 127 -5.70 15.09 -6.69
C VAL A 127 -6.77 16.02 -7.23
N ASN A 128 -6.35 17.23 -7.62
CA ASN A 128 -7.23 18.15 -8.32
C ASN A 128 -7.07 17.98 -9.84
N VAL A 129 -8.16 17.66 -10.53
CA VAL A 129 -8.19 17.56 -12.00
C VAL A 129 -8.94 18.77 -12.55
N SER A 130 -8.18 19.67 -13.19
CA SER A 130 -8.73 20.83 -13.90
C SER A 130 -8.72 20.59 -15.42
N TRP A 131 -9.73 21.09 -16.12
CA TRP A 131 -9.92 20.93 -17.57
C TRP A 131 -8.76 21.49 -18.43
N CYS A 132 -7.83 22.26 -17.84
CA CYS A 132 -6.63 22.77 -18.53
C CYS A 132 -5.37 21.91 -18.33
N GLY A 133 -5.46 20.72 -17.73
CA GLY A 133 -4.34 19.77 -17.63
C GLY A 133 -3.29 20.10 -16.55
N CYS A 134 -3.47 21.17 -15.77
CA CYS A 134 -2.62 21.42 -14.61
C CYS A 134 -3.10 20.59 -13.42
N LEU A 135 -2.35 19.52 -13.10
CA LEU A 135 -2.54 18.70 -11.91
C LEU A 135 -1.80 19.35 -10.74
N SER A 136 -2.51 19.76 -9.69
CA SER A 136 -1.90 20.18 -8.42
C SER A 136 -2.15 19.09 -7.39
N THR A 137 -1.08 18.58 -6.78
CA THR A 137 -1.14 17.50 -5.77
C THR A 137 -0.67 18.01 -4.42
N GLY A 138 -1.40 17.67 -3.36
CA GLY A 138 -1.07 17.98 -1.97
C GLY A 138 -1.22 16.74 -1.10
N THR A 139 -0.31 16.57 -0.13
CA THR A 139 -0.34 15.48 0.86
C THR A 139 -0.82 16.01 2.20
N THR A 140 -1.75 15.30 2.85
CA THR A 140 -2.16 15.63 4.22
C THR A 140 -2.18 14.36 5.09
N PRO A 141 -1.65 14.42 6.32
CA PRO A 141 -1.80 13.33 7.29
C PRO A 141 -3.22 13.27 7.86
N VAL A 142 -3.71 12.07 8.17
CA VAL A 142 -5.07 11.80 8.65
C VAL A 142 -5.47 12.63 9.88
N SER A 143 -4.53 12.96 10.77
CA SER A 143 -4.78 13.79 11.96
C SER A 143 -5.08 15.28 11.68
N SER A 144 -4.90 15.73 10.43
CA SER A 144 -5.06 17.14 10.04
C SER A 144 -6.29 17.42 9.15
N ALA A 145 -7.00 16.38 8.71
CA ALA A 145 -8.11 16.51 7.74
C ALA A 145 -9.22 17.48 8.20
N ALA A 146 -9.49 17.56 9.51
CA ALA A 146 -10.52 18.44 10.07
C ALA A 146 -10.14 19.94 10.11
N ARG A 147 -8.84 20.30 9.98
CA ARG A 147 -8.38 21.70 10.00
C ARG A 147 -8.29 22.34 8.60
N CYS A 148 -8.42 21.54 7.53
CA CYS A 148 -8.19 22.01 6.16
C CYS A 148 -9.37 22.76 5.53
N THR A 149 -10.59 22.66 6.09
CA THR A 149 -11.75 23.42 5.58
C THR A 149 -11.58 24.93 5.76
N ASP A 150 -10.88 25.34 6.82
CA ASP A 150 -10.83 26.76 7.22
C ASP A 150 -9.70 27.52 6.49
N ASN A 151 -8.58 26.86 6.21
CA ASN A 151 -7.43 27.45 5.51
C ASN A 151 -7.59 27.50 3.97
N TRP A 152 -8.57 26.78 3.42
CA TRP A 152 -8.86 26.76 1.98
C TRP A 152 -9.40 28.10 1.48
N ALA A 153 -10.25 28.77 2.28
CA ALA A 153 -10.80 30.08 1.95
C ALA A 153 -9.70 31.15 1.85
N SER A 154 -8.68 31.08 2.71
CA SER A 154 -7.55 32.04 2.72
C SER A 154 -6.57 31.83 1.56
N SER A 155 -6.37 30.58 1.15
CA SER A 155 -5.42 30.25 0.06
C SER A 155 -6.00 30.55 -1.33
N SER A 156 -7.31 30.36 -1.50
CA SER A 156 -8.02 30.71 -2.74
C SER A 156 -8.13 32.23 -2.95
N ALA A 157 -8.28 33.02 -1.87
CA ALA A 157 -8.20 34.47 -1.91
C ALA A 157 -6.81 34.99 -2.34
N SER A 158 -5.74 34.34 -1.86
CA SER A 158 -4.35 34.70 -2.19
C SER A 158 -4.00 34.42 -3.65
N PHE A 159 -4.58 33.37 -4.24
CA PHE A 159 -4.42 33.05 -5.66
C PHE A 159 -5.21 34.02 -6.54
N ALA A 160 -6.45 34.36 -6.18
CA ALA A 160 -7.27 35.34 -6.90
C ALA A 160 -6.65 36.76 -6.88
N ALA A 161 -6.05 37.17 -5.76
CA ALA A 161 -5.37 38.46 -5.64
C ALA A 161 -4.13 38.56 -6.55
N ARG A 162 -3.38 37.47 -6.71
CA ARG A 162 -2.19 37.41 -7.57
C ARG A 162 -2.53 37.45 -9.07
N TRP A 163 -3.70 36.94 -9.47
CA TRP A 163 -4.20 37.03 -10.86
C TRP A 163 -4.67 38.44 -11.24
N SER A 164 -5.21 39.22 -10.29
CA SER A 164 -5.64 40.60 -10.56
C SER A 164 -4.46 41.54 -10.83
N HIS A 165 -3.30 41.28 -10.21
CA HIS A 165 -2.09 42.09 -10.40
C HIS A 165 -1.39 41.87 -11.75
N HIS A 166 -1.59 40.69 -12.37
CA HIS A 166 -0.98 40.32 -13.65
C HIS A 166 -1.79 40.84 -14.87
N GLN A 167 -2.99 41.38 -14.67
CA GLN A 167 -3.79 42.01 -15.73
C GLN A 167 -3.58 43.54 -15.81
N LYS A 168 -2.87 44.16 -14.85
CA LYS A 168 -2.63 45.62 -14.80
C LYS A 168 -1.20 46.06 -15.15
N GLY A 169 -0.28 45.13 -15.40
CA GLY A 169 1.05 45.42 -15.92
C GLY A 169 1.13 45.02 -17.38
N SER A 170 0.75 45.96 -18.26
CA SER A 170 1.07 45.92 -19.69
C SER A 170 2.58 46.01 -19.91
#